data_AF-X0SKR7-F1
#
_entry.id   AF-X0SKR7-F1
#
_cell.length_a   1.000
_cell.length_b   1.000
_cell.length_c   1.000
_cell.angle_alpha   90.00
_cell.angle_beta   90.00
_cell.angle_gamma   90.00
#
_symmetry.space_group_name_H-M   'P 1'
#
loop_
_entity.id
_entity.type
_entity.pdbx_description
1 polymer ?
#
loop_
_entity_poly.entity_id
_entity_poly.type
_entity_poly.pdbx_seq_one_letter_code
_entity_poly.pdbx_strand_id
1 'polypeptide(L)'
;MDFIIEGIQKAFQLIFTLDSEIFNIVLLSLRVSLTAVILASLLGVYLGFLMAVKDYWGKRFSVALVNTLLALPTVVIGLIVYSLISRRGPLG
;
A
#
# COMPACT_ATOMS: atom_id res chain seq x y z
N MET A 1 18.41 -27.86 4.25
CA MET A 1 17.12 -28.05 3.54
C MET A 1 15.98 -28.24 4.52
N ASP A 2 16.22 -28.89 5.65
CA ASP A 2 15.21 -29.21 6.66
C ASP A 2 14.54 -27.97 7.27
N PHE A 3 15.29 -26.89 7.51
CA PHE A 3 14.73 -25.62 8.01
C PHE A 3 13.61 -25.04 7.12
N ILE A 4 13.75 -25.15 5.79
CA ILE A 4 12.73 -24.64 4.85
C ILE A 4 11.49 -25.54 4.90
N ILE A 5 11.69 -26.86 4.97
CA ILE A 5 10.61 -27.85 5.01
C ILE A 5 9.82 -27.73 6.32
N GLU A 6 10.51 -27.59 7.46
CA GLU A 6 9.88 -27.36 8.78
C GLU A 6 9.10 -26.04 8.80
N GLY A 7 9.66 -24.97 8.23
CA GLY A 7 8.96 -23.69 8.10
C GLY A 7 7.66 -23.81 7.30
N ILE A 8 7.69 -24.54 6.18
CA ILE A 8 6.51 -24.79 5.34
C ILE A 8 5.47 -25.64 6.09
N GLN A 9 5.88 -26.72 6.76
CA GLN A 9 4.99 -27.55 7.56
C GLN A 9 4.32 -26.73 8.68
N LYS A 10 5.07 -25.88 9.36
CA LYS A 10 4.55 -25.03 10.42
C LYS A 10 3.58 -23.97 9.90
N ALA A 11 3.84 -23.40 8.72
CA ALA A 11 2.91 -22.49 8.06
C ALA A 11 1.58 -23.17 7.72
N PHE A 12 1.61 -24.38 7.13
CA PHE A 12 0.39 -25.14 6.87
C PHE A 12 -0.33 -25.51 8.17
N GLN A 13 0.41 -25.92 9.21
CA GLN A 13 -0.18 -26.21 10.51
C GLN A 13 -0.95 -24.99 11.05
N LEU A 14 -0.32 -23.80 11.06
CA LEU A 14 -0.95 -22.56 11.51
C LEU A 14 -2.21 -22.19 10.71
N ILE A 15 -2.22 -22.44 9.39
CA ILE A 15 -3.38 -22.22 8.53
C ILE A 15 -4.51 -23.20 8.87
N PHE A 16 -4.20 -24.51 8.97
CA PHE A 16 -5.20 -25.55 9.24
C PHE A 16 -5.73 -25.53 10.67
N THR A 17 -4.92 -25.10 11.64
CA THR A 17 -5.36 -24.90 13.02
C THR A 17 -6.17 -23.61 13.21
N LEU A 18 -6.32 -22.80 12.15
CA LEU A 18 -7.00 -21.49 12.18
C LEU A 18 -6.48 -20.66 13.36
N ASP A 19 -5.15 -20.52 13.42
CA ASP A 19 -4.53 -19.77 14.50
C ASP A 19 -5.14 -18.36 14.59
N SER A 20 -5.69 -18.04 15.75
CA SER A 20 -6.47 -16.83 15.98
C SER A 20 -5.62 -15.57 15.80
N GLU A 21 -4.33 -15.62 16.16
CA GLU A 21 -3.42 -14.50 16.00
C GLU A 21 -3.15 -14.22 14.53
N ILE A 22 -2.81 -15.26 13.75
CA ILE A 22 -2.56 -15.11 12.31
C ILE A 22 -3.80 -14.63 11.58
N PHE A 23 -4.97 -15.21 11.88
CA PHE A 23 -6.20 -14.81 11.20
C PHE A 23 -6.56 -13.35 11.50
N ASN A 24 -6.35 -12.88 12.73
CA ASN A 24 -6.53 -11.47 13.09
C ASN A 24 -5.56 -10.55 12.32
N ILE A 25 -4.29 -10.93 12.18
CA ILE A 25 -3.31 -10.17 11.40
C ILE A 25 -3.75 -10.11 9.92
N VAL A 26 -4.14 -11.24 9.34
CA VAL A 26 -4.61 -11.31 7.93
C VAL A 26 -5.83 -10.44 7.72
N LEU A 27 -6.84 -10.52 8.60
CA LEU A 27 -8.04 -9.70 8.51
C LEU A 27 -7.73 -8.21 8.69
N LEU A 28 -6.84 -7.85 9.60
CA LEU A 28 -6.42 -6.47 9.80
C LEU A 28 -5.72 -5.94 8.55
N SER A 29 -4.76 -6.69 8.00
CA SER A 29 -4.06 -6.33 6.77
C SER A 29 -5.01 -6.20 5.57
N LEU A 30 -5.96 -7.12 5.42
CA LEU A 30 -7.00 -7.05 4.39
C LEU A 30 -7.87 -5.81 4.59
N ARG A 31 -8.34 -5.55 5.81
CA ARG A 31 -9.18 -4.38 6.10
C ARG A 31 -8.46 -3.09 5.76
N VAL A 32 -7.21 -2.93 6.19
CA VAL A 32 -6.40 -1.71 5.95
C VAL A 32 -6.06 -1.55 4.47
N SER A 33 -5.67 -2.63 3.78
CA SER A 33 -5.34 -2.57 2.36
C SER A 33 -6.56 -2.28 1.49
N LEU A 34 -7.71 -2.91 1.77
CA LEU A 34 -8.95 -2.68 1.03
C LEU A 34 -9.47 -1.24 1.24
N THR A 35 -9.47 -0.74 2.47
CA THR A 35 -9.87 0.65 2.73
C THR A 35 -8.94 1.63 2.04
N ALA A 36 -7.62 1.40 2.09
CA ALA A 36 -6.65 2.23 1.40
C ALA A 36 -6.84 2.22 -0.13
N VAL A 37 -7.05 1.04 -0.73
CA VAL A 37 -7.29 0.90 -2.18
C VAL A 37 -8.58 1.58 -2.59
N ILE A 38 -9.67 1.40 -1.86
CA ILE A 38 -10.96 2.05 -2.16
C ILE A 38 -10.78 3.57 -2.12
N LEU A 39 -10.22 4.13 -1.05
CA LEU A 39 -9.98 5.57 -0.93
C LEU A 39 -9.06 6.12 -2.02
N ALA A 40 -7.96 5.42 -2.31
CA ALA A 40 -7.04 5.82 -3.36
C ALA A 40 -7.68 5.73 -4.75
N SER A 41 -8.49 4.71 -5.02
CA SER A 41 -9.14 4.51 -6.31
C SER A 41 -10.18 5.58 -6.64
N LEU A 42 -10.92 6.09 -5.65
CA LEU A 42 -11.93 7.14 -5.86
C LEU A 42 -11.34 8.38 -6.54
N LEU A 43 -10.14 8.81 -6.12
CA LEU A 43 -9.44 9.95 -6.71
C LEU A 43 -8.52 9.53 -7.85
N GLY A 44 -7.77 8.44 -7.67
CA GLY A 44 -6.77 7.98 -8.63
C GLY A 44 -7.37 7.54 -9.95
N VAL A 45 -8.50 6.82 -9.94
CA VAL A 45 -9.20 6.39 -11.17
C VAL A 45 -9.79 7.60 -11.89
N TYR A 46 -10.45 8.51 -11.15
CA TYR A 46 -11.04 9.70 -11.74
C TYR A 46 -9.98 10.60 -12.40
N LEU A 47 -8.89 10.90 -11.69
CA LEU A 47 -7.79 11.70 -12.21
C LEU A 47 -7.07 10.99 -13.35
N GLY A 48 -6.80 9.69 -13.23
CA GLY A 48 -6.17 8.88 -14.28
C GLY A 48 -7.01 8.84 -15.56
N PHE A 49 -8.33 8.72 -15.44
CA PHE A 49 -9.26 8.79 -16.57
C PHE A 49 -9.20 10.15 -17.27
N LEU A 50 -9.23 11.25 -16.51
CA LEU A 50 -9.11 12.60 -17.07
C LEU A 50 -7.77 12.81 -17.79
N MET A 51 -6.68 12.29 -17.23
CA MET A 51 -5.35 12.33 -17.85
C MET A 51 -5.28 11.54 -19.16
N ALA A 52 -5.96 10.39 -19.22
CA ALA A 52 -5.96 9.53 -20.39
C ALA A 52 -6.78 10.14 -21.54
N VAL A 53 -8.00 10.59 -21.25
CA VAL A 53 -8.99 11.00 -22.27
C VAL A 53 -8.82 12.43 -22.75
N LYS A 54 -8.46 13.36 -21.86
CA LYS A 54 -8.36 14.78 -22.21
C LYS A 54 -6.93 15.16 -22.56
N ASP A 55 -6.75 15.86 -23.68
CA ASP A 55 -5.51 16.55 -23.98
C ASP A 55 -5.60 17.99 -23.45
N TYR A 56 -4.87 18.24 -22.37
CA TYR A 56 -4.73 19.56 -21.75
C TYR A 56 -3.26 19.98 -21.74
N TRP A 57 -3.01 21.29 -21.70
CA TRP A 57 -1.69 21.88 -21.87
C TRP A 57 -0.62 21.32 -20.90
N GLY A 58 -1.01 20.95 -19.68
CA GLY A 58 -0.12 20.40 -18.64
C GLY A 58 0.03 18.86 -18.61
N LYS A 59 -0.57 18.11 -19.54
CA LYS A 59 -0.65 16.64 -19.49
C LYS A 59 0.70 15.94 -19.31
N ARG A 60 1.71 16.35 -20.06
CA ARG A 60 3.08 15.78 -19.95
C ARG A 60 3.68 15.95 -18.56
N PHE A 61 3.50 17.12 -17.95
CA PHE A 61 3.99 17.39 -16.59
C PHE A 61 3.27 16.52 -15.57
N SER A 62 1.94 16.43 -15.64
CA SER A 62 1.18 15.63 -14.70
C SER A 62 1.51 14.13 -14.80
N VAL A 63 1.65 13.59 -16.01
CA VAL A 63 2.07 12.19 -16.23
C VAL A 63 3.49 11.96 -15.71
N ALA A 64 4.43 12.88 -16.01
CA ALA A 64 5.80 12.78 -15.49
C ALA A 64 5.83 12.80 -13.95
N LEU A 65 5.01 13.66 -13.32
CA LEU A 65 4.91 13.74 -11.87
C LEU A 65 4.40 12.42 -11.27
N VAL A 66 3.30 11.86 -11.79
CA VAL A 66 2.75 10.58 -11.31
C VAL A 66 3.77 9.45 -11.48
N ASN A 67 4.42 9.35 -12.63
CA ASN A 67 5.46 8.34 -12.86
C ASN A 67 6.67 8.51 -11.93
N THR A 68 7.04 9.76 -11.62
CA THR A 68 8.12 10.05 -10.67
C THR A 68 7.72 9.63 -9.25
N LEU A 69 6.48 9.90 -8.83
CA LEU A 69 5.98 9.47 -7.52
C LEU A 69 5.96 7.94 -7.40
N LEU A 70 5.65 7.21 -8.49
CA LEU A 70 5.72 5.75 -8.53
C LEU A 70 7.16 5.21 -8.39
N ALA A 71 8.17 5.99 -8.78
CA ALA A 71 9.58 5.62 -8.68
C ALA A 71 10.17 5.90 -7.28
N LEU A 72 9.43 6.55 -6.38
CA LEU A 72 9.92 6.84 -5.04
C LEU A 72 10.12 5.55 -4.23
N PRO A 73 11.25 5.42 -3.49
CA PRO A 73 11.45 4.28 -2.61
C PRO A 73 10.38 4.21 -1.53
N THR A 74 9.83 3.02 -1.28
CA THR A 74 8.79 2.79 -0.26
C THR A 74 9.22 3.24 1.13
N VAL A 75 10.51 3.11 1.45
CA VAL A 75 11.11 3.58 2.71
C VAL A 75 10.98 5.10 2.86
N VAL A 76 11.21 5.87 1.80
CA VAL A 76 11.11 7.34 1.82
C VAL A 76 9.67 7.76 2.09
N ILE A 77 8.70 7.12 1.44
CA ILE A 77 7.28 7.38 1.67
C ILE A 77 6.91 7.09 3.12
N GLY A 78 7.38 5.96 3.67
CA GLY A 78 7.18 5.62 5.08
C GLY A 78 7.72 6.67 6.04
N LEU A 79 8.92 7.19 5.80
CA LEU A 79 9.53 8.25 6.61
C LEU A 79 8.79 9.59 6.50
N ILE A 80 8.32 9.96 5.31
CA ILE A 80 7.53 11.18 5.12
C ILE A 80 6.22 11.07 5.89
N VAL A 81 5.47 9.98 5.71
CA VAL A 81 4.19 9.76 6.41
C VAL A 81 4.39 9.71 7.92
N TYR A 82 5.42 9.00 8.39
CA TYR A 82 5.78 8.98 9.80
C TYR A 82 6.12 10.39 10.32
N SER A 83 6.94 11.15 9.61
CA SER A 83 7.32 12.51 10.00
C SER A 83 6.11 13.45 10.06
N LEU A 84 5.14 13.29 9.16
CA LEU A 84 3.91 14.08 9.14
C LEU A 84 3.00 13.77 10.34
N ILE A 85 2.82 12.48 10.68
CA ILE A 85 1.86 11.98 11.68
C ILE A 85 2.49 11.80 13.08
N SER A 86 3.81 11.86 13.20
CA SER A 86 4.50 11.71 14.48
C SER A 86 4.22 12.89 15.40
N ARG A 87 4.29 12.66 16.72
CA ARG A 87 4.04 13.65 17.82
C ARG A 87 4.83 14.96 17.75
N ARG A 88 5.82 15.04 16.87
CA ARG A 88 6.69 16.20 16.62
C ARG A 88 6.53 16.73 15.19
N GLY A 89 5.58 16.17 14.47
CA GLY A 89 5.29 16.39 13.08
C GLY A 89 4.24 17.49 12.90
N PRO A 90 4.11 18.01 11.68
CA PRO A 90 3.18 19.10 11.40
C PRO A 90 1.69 18.72 11.54
N LEU A 91 1.33 17.43 11.48
CA LEU A 91 -0.07 16.99 11.60
C LEU A 91 -0.40 16.38 12.97
N GLY A 92 0.56 16.24 13.90
CA GLY A 92 0.29 15.76 15.27
C GLY A 92 1.44 15.05 15.94
#